data_AF-A0A522EWA6-F1
#
_entry.id   AF-A0A522EWA6-F1
#
_cell.length_a   1.000
_cell.length_b   1.000
_cell.length_c   1.000
_cell.angle_alpha   90.00
_cell.angle_beta   90.00
_cell.angle_gamma   90.00
#
_symmetry.space_group_name_H-M   'P 1'
#
loop_
_entity.id
_entity.type
_entity.pdbx_description
1 polymer ?
#
loop_
_entity_poly.entity_id
_entity_poly.type
_entity_poly.pdbx_seq_one_letter_code
_entity_poly.pdbx_strand_id
1 'polypeptide(L)'
;MLSLISLLLLTGMQQVLLYFKALNQHELQQQRFYQMERLASFLTQKKRSRACLISAIGAEKVWRRLRTEKGCVLSLSYGRIYYFIEDLGAFPCLIASVAGKEFATHHTRVSLLLLEESQPEQFLQIRYLNPIIAFPCQEEKTKVNLGISSWRYVLK
;
A
#
# COMPACT_ATOMS: atom_id res chain seq x y z
N MET A 1 3.20 52.01 14.16
CA MET A 1 3.89 51.52 12.96
C MET A 1 4.93 50.44 13.28
N LEU A 2 5.94 50.69 14.11
CA LEU A 2 6.97 49.70 14.46
C LEU A 2 6.43 48.38 15.06
N SER A 3 5.44 48.46 15.97
CA SER A 3 4.78 47.27 16.54
C SER A 3 4.09 46.41 15.47
N LEU A 4 3.46 47.05 14.48
CA LEU A 4 2.76 46.38 13.38
C LEU A 4 3.74 45.65 12.45
N ILE A 5 4.88 46.30 12.15
CA ILE A 5 5.98 45.70 11.38
C ILE A 5 6.62 44.53 12.15
N SER A 6 6.86 44.70 13.45
CA SER A 6 7.40 43.62 14.31
C SER A 6 6.47 42.41 14.38
N LEU A 7 5.16 42.62 14.47
CA LEU A 7 4.18 41.54 14.49
C LEU A 7 4.17 40.80 13.14
N LEU A 8 4.20 41.53 12.03
CA LEU A 8 4.28 40.96 10.68
C LEU A 8 5.56 40.13 10.46
N LEU A 9 6.70 40.60 10.98
CA LEU A 9 7.94 39.83 10.93
C LEU A 9 7.85 38.54 11.75
N LEU A 10 7.28 38.62 12.96
CA LEU A 10 7.12 37.45 13.83
C LEU A 10 6.17 36.41 13.20
N THR A 11 5.03 36.85 12.65
CA THR A 11 4.09 35.94 11.97
C THR A 11 4.70 35.35 10.71
N GLY A 12 5.46 36.13 9.93
CA GLY A 12 6.19 35.65 8.77
C GLY A 12 7.20 34.55 9.14
N MET A 13 8.00 34.75 10.18
CA MET A 13 8.93 33.73 10.68
C MET A 13 8.21 32.48 11.17
N GLN A 14 7.11 32.64 11.93
CA GLN A 14 6.32 31.52 12.42
C GLN A 14 5.71 30.70 11.27
N GLN A 15 5.23 31.36 10.22
CA GLN A 15 4.66 30.70 9.05
C GLN A 15 5.73 29.92 8.27
N VAL A 16 6.93 30.47 8.11
CA VAL A 16 8.07 29.77 7.50
C VAL A 16 8.42 28.51 8.30
N LEU A 17 8.51 28.61 9.63
CA LEU A 17 8.79 27.46 10.50
C LEU A 17 7.72 26.37 10.40
N LEU A 18 6.44 26.76 10.37
CA LEU A 18 5.33 25.81 10.19
C LEU A 18 5.38 25.13 8.81
N TYR A 19 5.74 25.88 7.77
CA TYR A 19 5.88 25.34 6.42
C TYR A 19 7.02 24.31 6.34
N PHE A 20 8.20 24.61 6.91
CA PHE A 20 9.29 23.65 7.00
C PHE A 20 8.90 22.38 7.76
N LYS A 21 8.16 22.52 8.87
CA LYS A 21 7.66 21.36 9.62
C LYS A 21 6.72 20.50 8.79
N ALA A 22 5.80 21.12 8.05
CA ALA A 22 4.86 20.42 7.18
C ALA A 22 5.58 19.69 6.03
N LEU A 23 6.57 20.32 5.41
CA LEU A 23 7.38 19.70 4.36
C LEU A 23 8.12 18.46 4.88
N ASN A 24 8.78 18.57 6.03
CA ASN A 24 9.51 17.45 6.62
C ASN A 24 8.57 16.28 6.97
N GLN A 25 7.37 16.57 7.46
CA GLN A 25 6.36 15.54 7.72
C GLN A 25 5.87 14.87 6.43
N HIS A 26 5.67 15.64 5.37
CA HIS A 26 5.27 15.11 4.07
C HIS A 26 6.36 14.22 3.47
N GLU A 27 7.62 14.64 3.52
CA GLU A 27 8.75 13.84 3.04
C GLU A 27 8.84 12.50 3.79
N LEU A 28 8.71 12.53 5.12
CA LEU A 28 8.71 11.33 5.95
C LEU A 28 7.56 10.37 5.57
N GLN A 29 6.34 10.89 5.39
CA GLN A 29 5.19 10.07 4.97
C GLN A 29 5.42 9.45 3.58
N GLN A 30 5.97 10.22 2.64
CA GLN A 30 6.26 9.75 1.30
C GLN A 30 7.33 8.64 1.31
N GLN A 31 8.40 8.80 2.10
CA GLN A 31 9.42 7.76 2.26
C GLN A 31 8.81 6.46 2.82
N ARG A 32 7.94 6.56 3.83
CA ARG A 32 7.27 5.39 4.42
C ARG A 32 6.33 4.71 3.43
N PHE A 33 5.54 5.47 2.69
CA PHE A 33 4.69 4.94 1.63
C PHE A 33 5.51 4.10 0.62
N TYR A 34 6.62 4.64 0.11
CA TYR A 34 7.45 3.91 -0.86
C TYR A 34 8.13 2.67 -0.28
N GLN A 35 8.52 2.71 1.00
CA GLN A 35 9.05 1.52 1.68
C GLN A 35 7.98 0.42 1.80
N MET A 36 6.76 0.79 2.21
CA MET A 36 5.63 -0.12 2.28
C MET A 36 5.24 -0.65 0.90
N GLU A 37 5.21 0.19 -0.13
CA GLU A 37 4.94 -0.22 -1.51
C GLU A 37 5.97 -1.24 -1.99
N ARG A 38 7.27 -0.94 -1.82
CA ARG A 38 8.35 -1.85 -2.21
C ARG A 38 8.23 -3.19 -1.49
N LEU A 39 7.90 -3.17 -0.19
CA LEU A 39 7.67 -4.37 0.59
C LEU A 39 6.47 -5.16 0.08
N ALA A 40 5.35 -4.49 -0.21
CA ALA A 40 4.16 -5.14 -0.76
C ALA A 40 4.47 -5.81 -2.11
N SER A 41 5.16 -5.13 -3.01
CA SER A 41 5.61 -5.68 -4.30
C SER A 41 6.56 -6.86 -4.13
N PHE A 42 7.45 -6.83 -3.13
CA PHE A 42 8.31 -7.98 -2.81
C PHE A 42 7.50 -9.19 -2.31
N LEU A 43 6.50 -8.95 -1.45
CA LEU A 43 5.64 -9.99 -0.91
C LEU A 43 4.74 -10.65 -1.96
N THR A 44 4.39 -9.96 -3.05
CA THR A 44 3.63 -10.56 -4.15
C THR A 44 4.46 -11.48 -5.04
N GLN A 45 5.78 -11.24 -5.13
CA GLN A 45 6.69 -12.00 -5.99
C GLN A 45 7.28 -13.24 -5.32
N LYS A 46 7.44 -13.24 -3.98
CA LYS A 46 7.97 -14.40 -3.25
C LYS A 46 6.95 -15.54 -3.17
N LYS A 47 7.45 -16.79 -3.11
CA LYS A 47 6.63 -17.97 -2.78
C LYS A 47 5.92 -17.71 -1.44
N ARG A 48 4.59 -17.68 -1.48
CA ARG A 48 3.74 -17.29 -0.37
C ARG A 48 3.87 -18.31 0.76
N SER A 49 4.25 -17.87 1.95
CA SER A 49 4.06 -18.69 3.14
C SER A 49 2.56 -18.86 3.37
N ARG A 50 2.09 -20.11 3.47
CA ARG A 50 0.67 -20.42 3.74
C ARG A 50 0.17 -19.77 5.03
N ALA A 51 1.06 -19.47 5.98
CA ALA A 51 0.71 -18.85 7.26
C ALA A 51 0.20 -17.41 7.13
N CYS A 52 0.62 -16.68 6.09
CA CYS A 52 0.23 -15.28 5.87
C CYS A 52 -0.90 -15.14 4.85
N LEU A 53 -1.34 -16.26 4.26
CA LEU A 53 -2.39 -16.29 3.25
C LEU A 53 -3.75 -16.37 3.95
N ILE A 54 -4.64 -15.46 3.59
CA ILE A 54 -6.02 -15.45 4.08
C ILE A 54 -7.00 -15.41 2.91
N SER A 55 -8.24 -15.83 3.15
CA SER A 55 -9.33 -15.59 2.22
C SER A 55 -9.65 -14.10 2.12
N ALA A 56 -10.23 -13.69 0.99
CA ALA A 56 -10.64 -12.31 0.78
C ALA A 56 -11.75 -11.91 1.78
N ILE A 57 -11.46 -10.96 2.66
CA ILE A 57 -12.41 -10.50 3.70
C ILE A 57 -12.71 -8.99 3.62
N GLY A 58 -12.04 -8.27 2.71
CA GLY A 58 -12.27 -6.84 2.46
C GLY A 58 -11.43 -5.93 3.37
N ALA A 59 -11.14 -4.72 2.89
CA ALA A 59 -10.12 -3.83 3.45
C ALA A 59 -10.30 -3.50 4.94
N GLU A 60 -11.53 -3.17 5.36
CA GLU A 60 -11.79 -2.77 6.75
C GLU A 60 -11.61 -3.93 7.74
N LYS A 61 -12.09 -5.12 7.37
CA LYS A 61 -11.92 -6.33 8.19
C LYS A 61 -10.45 -6.73 8.27
N VAL A 62 -9.70 -6.62 7.17
CA VAL A 62 -8.25 -6.86 7.16
C VAL A 62 -7.53 -5.87 8.08
N TRP A 63 -7.81 -4.58 7.96
CA TRP A 63 -7.23 -3.56 8.83
C TRP A 63 -7.47 -3.87 10.31
N ARG A 64 -8.72 -4.19 10.69
CA ARG A 64 -9.07 -4.52 12.07
C ARG A 64 -8.31 -5.76 12.58
N ARG A 65 -8.14 -6.79 11.74
CA ARG A 65 -7.37 -8.00 12.10
C ARG A 65 -5.89 -7.71 12.30
N LEU A 66 -5.28 -6.95 11.39
CA LEU A 66 -3.87 -6.53 11.50
C LEU A 66 -3.62 -5.73 12.78
N ARG A 67 -4.58 -4.87 13.17
CA ARG A 67 -4.49 -4.07 14.39
C ARG A 67 -4.54 -4.91 15.68
N THR A 68 -5.26 -6.03 15.65
CA THR A 68 -5.29 -7.00 16.76
C THR A 68 -4.08 -7.95 16.77
N GLU A 69 -2.98 -7.53 16.14
CA GLU A 69 -1.72 -8.28 15.99
C GLU A 69 -1.87 -9.68 15.36
N LYS A 70 -2.97 -9.89 14.63
CA LYS A 70 -3.15 -11.12 13.85
C LYS A 70 -2.55 -10.89 12.48
N GLY A 71 -1.59 -11.73 12.11
CA GLY A 71 -0.96 -11.70 10.80
C GLY A 71 0.50 -12.09 10.88
N CYS A 72 1.19 -11.97 9.75
CA CYS A 72 2.63 -12.11 9.74
C CYS A 72 3.27 -10.78 10.11
N VAL A 73 4.39 -10.84 10.80
CA VAL A 73 5.08 -9.64 11.32
C VAL A 73 6.47 -9.52 10.72
N LEU A 74 6.86 -8.28 10.44
CA LEU A 74 8.22 -7.89 10.08
C LEU A 74 8.65 -6.80 11.05
N SER A 75 9.69 -7.08 11.83
CA SER A 75 10.29 -6.10 12.73
C SER A 75 11.26 -5.22 11.95
N LEU A 76 11.11 -3.91 12.09
CA LEU A 76 11.99 -2.89 11.55
C LEU A 76 12.66 -2.16 12.72
N SER A 77 13.72 -1.40 12.46
CA SER A 77 14.39 -0.61 13.50
C SER A 77 13.50 0.47 14.12
N TYR A 78 12.48 0.92 13.40
CA TYR A 78 11.59 2.04 13.77
C TYR A 78 10.13 1.61 14.04
N GLY A 79 9.81 0.32 13.96
CA GLY A 79 8.44 -0.15 14.16
C GLY A 79 8.21 -1.60 13.74
N ARG A 80 6.94 -2.00 13.68
CA ARG A 80 6.52 -3.33 13.22
C ARG A 80 5.55 -3.21 12.06
N ILE A 81 5.74 -4.04 11.04
CA ILE A 81 4.78 -4.20 9.95
C ILE A 81 4.05 -5.51 10.14
N TYR A 82 2.73 -5.42 10.32
CA TYR A 82 1.83 -6.56 10.24
C TYR A 82 1.30 -6.68 8.81
N TYR A 83 1.22 -7.89 8.28
CA TYR A 83 0.74 -8.10 6.92
C TYR A 83 -0.10 -9.36 6.73
N PHE A 84 -0.95 -9.26 5.71
CA PHE A 84 -1.71 -10.36 5.13
C PHE A 84 -1.59 -10.35 3.62
N ILE A 85 -1.70 -11.54 3.05
CA ILE A 85 -1.81 -11.75 1.61
C ILE A 85 -3.17 -12.41 1.37
N GLU A 86 -4.03 -11.74 0.59
CA GLU A 86 -5.30 -12.27 0.14
C GLU A 86 -5.13 -12.83 -1.28
N ASP A 87 -5.45 -14.11 -1.45
CA ASP A 87 -5.63 -14.67 -2.79
C ASP A 87 -7.01 -14.30 -3.32
N LEU A 88 -7.05 -13.53 -4.41
CA LEU A 88 -8.30 -13.14 -5.05
C LEU A 88 -8.68 -14.07 -6.20
N GLY A 89 -7.81 -15.01 -6.56
CA GLY A 89 -8.02 -15.98 -7.62
C GLY A 89 -7.74 -15.47 -9.03
N ALA A 90 -8.17 -16.27 -10.00
CA ALA A 90 -7.96 -16.08 -11.41
C ALA A 90 -9.15 -15.34 -12.07
N PHE A 91 -8.83 -14.45 -13.01
CA PHE A 91 -9.77 -13.61 -13.75
C PHE A 91 -9.55 -13.83 -15.25
N PRO A 92 -10.24 -14.79 -15.88
CA PRO A 92 -9.98 -15.19 -17.27
C PRO A 92 -10.32 -14.12 -18.30
N CYS A 93 -11.23 -13.22 -17.97
CA CYS A 93 -11.69 -12.15 -18.86
C CYS A 93 -10.80 -10.91 -18.80
N LEU A 94 -9.87 -10.84 -17.85
CA LEU A 94 -8.86 -9.80 -17.77
C LEU A 94 -7.58 -10.34 -18.38
N ILE A 95 -7.24 -9.82 -19.55
CA ILE A 95 -6.14 -10.32 -20.38
C ILE A 95 -4.95 -9.36 -20.35
N ALA A 96 -3.76 -9.89 -20.11
CA ALA A 96 -2.51 -9.18 -20.25
C ALA A 96 -1.73 -9.68 -21.47
N SER A 97 -1.07 -8.77 -22.19
CA SER A 97 -0.16 -9.13 -23.29
C SER A 97 1.29 -9.11 -22.77
N VAL A 98 1.98 -10.25 -22.89
CA VAL A 98 3.40 -10.37 -22.53
C VAL A 98 4.14 -10.96 -23.73
N ALA A 99 5.07 -10.19 -24.30
CA ALA A 99 5.82 -10.58 -25.51
C ALA A 99 4.92 -11.08 -26.66
N GLY A 100 3.78 -10.40 -26.88
CA GLY A 100 2.83 -10.73 -27.94
C GLY A 100 1.90 -11.92 -27.64
N LYS A 101 2.02 -12.57 -26.48
CA LYS A 101 1.13 -13.66 -26.05
C LYS A 101 0.11 -13.17 -25.04
N GLU A 102 -1.12 -13.69 -25.12
CA GLU A 102 -2.20 -13.38 -24.19
C GLU A 102 -2.16 -14.30 -22.96
N PHE A 103 -2.31 -13.70 -21.78
CA PHE A 103 -2.37 -14.38 -20.50
C PHE A 103 -3.62 -13.92 -19.74
N ALA A 104 -4.28 -14.82 -19.03
CA ALA A 104 -5.25 -14.41 -18.02
C ALA A 104 -4.52 -13.83 -16.81
N THR A 105 -5.23 -13.13 -15.93
CA THR A 105 -4.63 -12.56 -14.72
C THR A 105 -5.01 -13.31 -13.46
N HIS A 106 -4.05 -13.46 -12.57
CA HIS A 106 -4.27 -13.90 -11.19
C HIS A 106 -4.07 -12.71 -10.26
N HIS A 107 -5.05 -12.43 -9.43
CA HIS A 107 -5.05 -11.26 -8.59
C HIS A 107 -4.65 -11.64 -7.16
N THR A 108 -3.81 -10.81 -6.56
CA THR A 108 -3.39 -10.95 -5.18
C THR A 108 -3.49 -9.60 -4.52
N ARG A 109 -3.91 -9.55 -3.28
CA ARG A 109 -3.98 -8.31 -2.52
C ARG A 109 -3.13 -8.41 -1.28
N VAL A 110 -2.17 -7.52 -1.15
CA VAL A 110 -1.31 -7.43 0.04
C VAL A 110 -1.81 -6.27 0.88
N SER A 111 -1.96 -6.51 2.17
CA SER A 111 -2.32 -5.48 3.14
C SER A 111 -1.24 -5.41 4.19
N LEU A 112 -0.74 -4.20 4.43
CA LEU A 112 0.32 -3.86 5.38
C LEU A 112 -0.23 -2.86 6.39
N LEU A 113 0.10 -3.06 7.66
CA LEU A 113 -0.13 -2.12 8.74
C LEU A 113 1.21 -1.85 9.42
N LEU A 114 1.69 -0.62 9.32
CA LEU A 114 2.89 -0.15 10.00
C LEU A 114 2.48 0.52 11.31
N LEU A 115 3.02 -0.03 12.40
CA LEU A 115 2.89 0.50 13.76
C LEU A 115 4.26 0.99 14.21
N GLU A 116 4.37 2.29 14.43
CA GLU A 116 5.57 2.95 14.95
C GLU A 116 5.23 3.68 16.25
N GLU A 117 6.22 3.84 17.13
CA GLU A 117 6.04 4.65 18.33
C GLU A 117 5.84 6.13 17.98
N SER A 118 4.84 6.77 18.60
CA SER A 118 4.56 8.21 18.46
C SER A 118 4.21 8.69 17.04
N GLN A 119 3.75 7.80 16.16
CA GLN A 119 3.29 8.14 14.81
C GLN A 119 1.90 7.55 14.54
N PRO A 120 1.11 8.16 13.64
CA PRO A 120 -0.15 7.58 13.17
C PRO A 120 0.06 6.19 12.58
N GLU A 121 -0.93 5.31 12.75
CA GLU A 121 -0.96 4.01 12.11
C GLU A 121 -1.02 4.19 10.59
N GLN A 122 -0.24 3.43 9.84
CA GLN A 122 -0.21 3.55 8.37
C GLN A 122 -0.65 2.24 7.75
N PHE A 123 -1.75 2.30 7.00
CA PHE A 123 -2.31 1.15 6.33
C PHE A 123 -2.13 1.29 4.82
N LEU A 124 -1.46 0.31 4.20
CA LEU A 124 -1.32 0.20 2.77
C LEU A 124 -1.95 -1.10 2.29
N GLN A 125 -2.79 -1.03 1.28
CA GLN A 125 -3.32 -2.20 0.59
C GLN A 125 -3.07 -2.06 -0.91
N ILE A 126 -2.45 -3.07 -1.53
CA ILE A 126 -2.11 -3.09 -2.96
C ILE A 126 -2.70 -4.34 -3.60
N ARG A 127 -3.38 -4.18 -4.74
CA ARG A 127 -3.81 -5.28 -5.60
C ARG A 127 -2.85 -5.45 -6.77
N TYR A 128 -2.27 -6.62 -6.88
CA TYR A 128 -1.28 -6.98 -7.88
C TYR A 128 -1.81 -8.05 -8.85
N LEU A 129 -1.51 -7.89 -10.14
CA LEU A 129 -1.91 -8.76 -11.24
C LEU A 129 -0.69 -9.51 -11.74
N ASN A 130 -0.75 -10.84 -11.63
CA ASN A 130 0.25 -11.74 -12.18
C ASN A 130 -0.31 -12.45 -13.42
N PRO A 131 0.53 -12.71 -14.43
CA PRO A 131 0.10 -13.49 -15.57
C PRO A 131 -0.07 -14.96 -15.18
N ILE A 132 -1.11 -15.58 -15.70
CA ILE A 132 -1.34 -17.02 -15.64
C ILE A 132 -1.76 -17.51 -17.02
N ILE A 133 -1.67 -18.82 -17.23
CA ILE A 133 -2.11 -19.46 -18.47
C ILE A 133 -3.56 -19.05 -18.73
N ALA A 134 -3.83 -18.54 -19.94
CA ALA A 134 -5.17 -18.16 -20.34
C ALA A 134 -6.09 -19.39 -20.39
N PHE A 135 -7.31 -19.24 -19.89
CA PHE A 135 -8.36 -20.25 -19.95
C PHE A 135 -9.69 -19.58 -20.36
N PRO A 136 -10.72 -20.36 -20.76
CA PRO A 136 -11.92 -19.80 -21.37
C PRO A 136 -12.60 -18.74 -20.50
N CYS A 137 -12.96 -17.62 -21.14
CA CYS A 137 -13.80 -16.56 -20.59
C CYS A 137 -15.13 -16.58 -21.36
N GLN A 138 -16.25 -16.47 -20.64
CA GLN A 138 -17.60 -16.45 -21.22
C GLN A 138 -18.08 -15.03 -21.57
N GLU A 139 -17.33 -14.02 -21.15
CA GLU A 139 -17.64 -12.60 -21.30
C GLU A 139 -16.67 -11.91 -22.27
N GLU A 140 -16.86 -10.60 -22.49
CA GLU A 140 -15.95 -9.80 -23.28
C GLU A 140 -14.58 -9.67 -22.59
N LYS A 141 -13.52 -9.96 -23.33
CA LYS A 141 -12.14 -9.85 -22.83
C LYS A 141 -11.73 -8.38 -22.74
N THR A 142 -11.26 -7.96 -21.57
CA THR A 142 -10.71 -6.62 -21.34
C THR A 142 -9.20 -6.70 -21.18
N LYS A 143 -8.47 -5.84 -21.90
CA LYS A 143 -7.00 -5.76 -21.78
C LYS A 143 -6.60 -4.98 -20.53
N VAL A 144 -5.65 -5.50 -19.77
CA VAL A 144 -5.11 -4.88 -18.56
C VAL A 144 -3.58 -4.97 -18.51
N ASN A 145 -2.97 -4.04 -17.80
CA ASN A 145 -1.54 -4.09 -17.51
C ASN A 145 -1.26 -4.97 -16.29
N LEU A 146 -0.18 -5.74 -16.34
CA LEU A 146 0.32 -6.49 -15.19
C LEU A 146 0.92 -5.54 -14.15
N GLY A 147 1.08 -6.05 -12.92
CA GLY A 147 1.63 -5.27 -11.82
C GLY A 147 0.56 -4.70 -10.90
N ILE A 148 0.79 -3.51 -10.35
CA ILE A 148 -0.14 -2.85 -9.44
C ILE A 148 -1.36 -2.35 -10.22
N SER A 149 -2.55 -2.85 -9.88
CA SER A 149 -3.82 -2.39 -10.47
C SER A 149 -4.53 -1.34 -9.63
N SER A 150 -4.43 -1.44 -8.32
CA SER A 150 -5.05 -0.50 -7.40
C SER A 150 -4.32 -0.50 -6.06
N TRP A 151 -4.40 0.62 -5.37
CA TRP A 151 -3.83 0.79 -4.05
C TRP A 151 -4.74 1.65 -3.18
N ARG A 152 -4.60 1.47 -1.86
CA ARG A 152 -5.25 2.29 -0.83
C ARG A 152 -4.24 2.55 0.27
N TYR A 153 -3.95 3.82 0.51
CA TYR A 153 -3.11 4.25 1.62
C TYR A 153 -3.95 5.11 2.58
N VAL A 154 -3.88 4.80 3.88
CA VAL A 154 -4.64 5.52 4.91
C VAL A 154 -3.75 5.74 6.12
N LEU A 155 -3.70 6.98 6.59
CA LEU A 155 -3.14 7.37 7.89
C LEU A 155 -4.28 7.36 8.92
N LYS A 156 -4.08 6.73 10.07
CA LYS A 156 -5.08 6.65 11.15
C LYS A 156 -4.50 7.02 12.51
#